data_AF-A0A4W3GSS8-F1
#
_entry.id   AF-A0A4W3GSS8-F1
#
_cell.length_a   1.000
_cell.length_b   1.000
_cell.length_c   1.000
_cell.angle_alpha   90.00
_cell.angle_beta   90.00
_cell.angle_gamma   90.00
#
_symmetry.space_group_name_H-M   'P 1'
#
loop_
_entity.id
_entity.type
_entity.pdbx_description
1 polymer ?
#
loop_
_entity_poly.entity_id
_entity_poly.type
_entity_poly.pdbx_seq_one_letter_code
_entity_poly.pdbx_strand_id
1 'polypeptide(L)'
;MRFRIEQKTKLTASAGIAPNTMLSKVCSDMKKPNGQYRIPFDSEAVMGFIKNLPIRKVPGIGKVTEKLLNALGITKCTELYQQGALLSLLFSETSWHHFLEISLGLGGTHLER
;
A
#
# COMPACT_ATOMS: atom_id res chain seq x y z
N MET A 1 7.27 14.62 15.67
CA MET A 1 5.93 14.13 16.11
C MET A 1 6.04 13.04 17.17
N ARG A 2 6.60 11.85 16.86
CA ARG A 2 6.66 10.68 17.77
C ARG A 2 7.20 10.98 19.17
N PHE A 3 8.31 11.73 19.26
CA PHE A 3 8.86 12.20 20.55
C PHE A 3 7.83 12.92 21.43
N ARG A 4 7.01 13.82 20.86
CA ARG A 4 5.97 14.55 21.61
C ARG A 4 4.86 13.62 22.12
N ILE A 5 4.52 12.57 21.36
CA ILE A 5 3.54 11.57 21.78
C ILE A 5 4.09 10.82 23.00
N GLU A 6 5.30 10.28 22.89
CA GLU A 6 5.94 9.52 23.97
C GLU A 6 6.12 10.35 25.25
N GLN A 7 6.55 11.61 25.13
CA GLN A 7 6.68 12.50 26.28
C GLN A 7 5.33 12.77 26.96
N LYS A 8 4.25 12.97 26.19
CA LYS A 8 2.93 13.35 26.71
C LYS A 8 2.13 12.16 27.24
N THR A 9 2.19 11.00 26.58
CA THR A 9 1.31 9.87 26.87
C THR A 9 2.04 8.66 27.44
N LYS A 10 3.38 8.65 27.44
CA LYS A 10 4.21 7.48 27.76
C LYS A 10 3.95 6.27 26.85
N LEU A 11 3.35 6.50 25.69
CA LEU A 11 3.11 5.48 24.66
C LEU A 11 3.94 5.78 23.42
N THR A 12 4.48 4.74 22.80
CA THR A 12 5.22 4.85 21.54
C THR A 12 4.28 4.83 20.35
N ALA A 13 4.72 5.42 19.23
CA ALA A 13 3.99 5.39 17.96
C ALA A 13 4.94 5.04 16.81
N SER A 14 4.41 4.37 15.78
CA SER A 14 5.10 4.16 14.51
C SER A 14 4.53 5.07 13.41
N ALA A 15 5.33 5.40 12.40
CA ALA A 15 4.93 6.33 11.35
C ALA A 15 5.43 5.91 9.96
N GLY A 16 4.61 6.17 8.94
CA GLY A 16 4.98 6.01 7.54
C GLY A 16 5.08 7.37 6.87
N ILE A 17 6.02 7.52 5.94
CA ILE A 17 6.21 8.73 5.14
C ILE A 17 6.33 8.29 3.69
N ALA A 18 5.41 8.72 2.84
CA ALA A 18 5.40 8.34 1.43
C ALA A 18 4.66 9.40 0.58
N PRO A 19 4.76 9.33 -0.76
CA PRO A 19 4.12 10.27 -1.68
C PRO A 19 2.58 10.34 -1.62
N ASN A 20 1.92 9.29 -1.12
CA ASN A 20 0.47 9.22 -1.03
C ASN A 20 0.01 8.45 0.22
N THR A 21 -1.30 8.52 0.50
CA THR A 21 -1.93 7.93 1.69
C THR A 21 -1.82 6.41 1.75
N MET A 22 -1.99 5.72 0.62
CA MET A 22 -1.90 4.26 0.53
C MET A 22 -0.52 3.77 0.95
N LEU A 23 0.53 4.28 0.30
CA LEU A 23 1.92 3.92 0.62
C LEU A 23 2.30 4.34 2.04
N SER A 24 1.85 5.50 2.51
CA SER A 24 2.12 5.98 3.86
C SER A 24 1.55 5.02 4.91
N LYS A 25 0.32 4.52 4.69
CA LYS A 25 -0.29 3.53 5.58
C LYS A 25 0.48 2.22 5.60
N VAL A 26 0.97 1.72 4.47
CA VAL A 26 1.81 0.52 4.42
C VAL A 26 3.13 0.77 5.18
N CYS A 27 3.80 1.88 4.91
CA CYS A 27 5.07 2.26 5.55
C CYS A 27 4.96 2.34 7.08
N SER A 28 3.81 2.78 7.61
CA SER A 28 3.58 2.89 9.06
C SER A 28 3.65 1.56 9.81
N ASP A 29 3.49 0.44 9.11
CA ASP A 29 3.55 -0.91 9.68
C ASP A 29 4.94 -1.55 9.53
N MET A 30 5.83 -1.03 8.66
CA MET A 30 7.09 -1.68 8.28
C MET A 30 8.13 -1.77 9.40
N LYS A 31 8.23 -0.73 10.24
CA LYS A 31 9.16 -0.68 11.37
C LYS A 31 8.42 -0.64 12.71
N LYS A 32 7.31 -1.38 12.82
CA LYS A 32 6.67 -1.58 14.13
C LYS A 32 7.48 -2.57 14.98
N PRO A 33 7.51 -2.40 16.32
CA PRO A 33 7.00 -1.25 17.09
C PRO A 33 7.98 -0.06 17.13
N ASN A 34 7.49 1.13 17.55
CA ASN A 34 8.24 2.38 17.76
C ASN A 34 9.26 2.76 16.66
N GLY A 35 8.91 2.62 15.38
CA GLY A 35 9.80 2.98 14.27
C GLY A 35 9.12 3.82 13.20
N GLN A 36 9.90 4.26 12.22
CA GLN A 36 9.35 4.96 11.04
C GLN A 36 10.04 4.54 9.75
N TYR A 37 9.27 4.49 8.67
CA TYR A 37 9.76 4.14 7.34
C TYR A 37 9.40 5.24 6.34
N ARG A 38 10.34 5.58 5.45
CA ARG A 38 10.16 6.59 4.41
C ARG A 38 10.41 6.00 3.04
N ILE A 39 9.47 6.19 2.13
CA ILE A 39 9.71 6.08 0.68
C ILE A 39 10.02 7.50 0.17
N PRO A 40 11.19 7.73 -0.47
CA PRO A 40 11.49 8.98 -1.14
C PRO A 40 10.42 9.37 -2.18
N PHE A 41 10.28 10.67 -2.45
CA PHE A 41 9.41 11.17 -3.53
C PHE A 41 10.15 11.02 -4.87
N ASP A 42 10.27 9.78 -5.31
CA ASP A 42 10.97 9.36 -6.52
C ASP A 42 10.27 8.13 -7.10
N SER A 43 10.11 8.07 -8.43
CA SER A 43 9.33 7.02 -9.09
C SER A 43 10.03 5.66 -8.99
N GLU A 44 11.35 5.61 -9.11
CA GLU A 44 12.12 4.37 -8.99
C GLU A 44 12.04 3.82 -7.56
N ALA A 45 12.12 4.69 -6.55
CA ALA A 45 11.94 4.30 -5.16
C ALA A 45 10.52 3.75 -4.89
N VAL A 46 9.48 4.36 -5.46
CA VAL A 46 8.10 3.86 -5.35
C VAL A 46 7.95 2.50 -6.02
N MET A 47 8.42 2.37 -7.27
CA MET A 47 8.31 1.11 -8.00
C MET A 47 9.16 0.00 -7.36
N GLY A 48 10.34 0.34 -6.83
CA GLY A 48 11.19 -0.58 -6.06
C GLY A 48 10.49 -1.10 -4.81
N PHE A 49 9.72 -0.25 -4.12
CA PHE A 49 8.90 -0.66 -2.98
C PHE A 49 7.72 -1.55 -3.39
N ILE A 50 6.99 -1.16 -4.44
CA ILE A 50 5.83 -1.91 -4.96
C ILE A 50 6.23 -3.29 -5.49
N LYS A 51 7.43 -3.40 -6.07
CA LYS A 51 7.92 -4.62 -6.76
C LYS A 51 7.70 -5.91 -5.97
N ASN A 52 7.93 -5.87 -4.66
CA ASN A 52 7.86 -7.04 -3.79
C ASN A 52 6.77 -6.94 -2.72
N LEU A 53 5.90 -5.92 -2.79
CA LEU A 53 4.87 -5.72 -1.79
C LEU A 53 3.78 -6.80 -1.93
N PRO A 54 3.53 -7.63 -0.88
CA PRO A 54 2.42 -8.59 -0.93
C PRO A 54 1.09 -7.86 -1.01
N ILE A 55 0.17 -8.33 -1.85
CA ILE A 55 -1.13 -7.66 -2.06
C ILE A 55 -1.90 -7.48 -0.76
N ARG A 56 -1.78 -8.41 0.18
CA ARG A 56 -2.49 -8.39 1.47
C ARG A 56 -2.05 -7.26 2.40
N LYS A 57 -0.87 -6.68 2.18
CA LYS A 57 -0.38 -5.53 2.95
C LYS A 57 -0.99 -4.22 2.48
N VAL A 58 -1.61 -4.20 1.30
CA VAL A 58 -2.23 -3.01 0.75
C VAL A 58 -3.58 -2.75 1.44
N PRO A 59 -3.83 -1.53 1.96
CA PRO A 59 -5.15 -1.15 2.47
C PRO A 59 -6.22 -1.31 1.40
N GLY A 60 -7.35 -1.92 1.74
CA GLY A 60 -8.44 -2.24 0.79
C GLY A 60 -8.45 -3.70 0.33
N ILE A 61 -7.30 -4.39 0.34
CA ILE A 61 -7.25 -5.83 0.02
C ILE A 61 -7.45 -6.65 1.30
N GLY A 62 -8.70 -7.07 1.52
CA GLY A 62 -9.11 -7.98 2.60
C GLY A 62 -8.88 -9.46 2.27
N LYS A 63 -9.20 -10.34 3.23
CA LYS A 63 -9.03 -11.80 3.11
C LYS A 63 -9.74 -12.40 1.88
N VAL A 64 -10.93 -11.88 1.54
CA VAL A 64 -11.73 -12.38 0.42
C VAL A 64 -11.06 -12.02 -0.91
N THR A 65 -10.74 -10.74 -1.12
CA THR A 65 -10.07 -10.26 -2.32
C THR A 65 -8.70 -10.90 -2.50
N GLU A 66 -7.93 -11.04 -1.42
CA GLU A 66 -6.66 -11.77 -1.42
C GLU A 66 -6.86 -13.21 -1.92
N LYS A 67 -7.86 -13.94 -1.42
CA LYS A 67 -8.14 -15.31 -1.85
C LYS A 67 -8.50 -15.40 -3.34
N LEU A 68 -9.29 -14.45 -3.84
CA LEU A 68 -9.68 -14.39 -5.26
C LEU A 68 -8.45 -14.12 -6.14
N LEU A 69 -7.64 -13.12 -5.80
CA LEU A 69 -6.42 -12.79 -6.53
C LEU A 69 -5.40 -13.93 -6.48
N ASN A 70 -5.24 -14.59 -5.33
CA ASN A 70 -4.38 -15.76 -5.19
C ASN A 70 -4.83 -16.92 -6.09
N ALA A 71 -6.15 -17.12 -6.27
CA ALA A 71 -6.67 -18.13 -7.19
C ALA A 71 -6.34 -17.83 -8.67
N LEU A 72 -6.06 -16.57 -9.00
CA LEU A 72 -5.55 -16.11 -10.30
C LEU A 72 -4.00 -16.11 -10.36
N GLY A 73 -3.32 -16.61 -9.33
CA GLY A 73 -1.86 -16.61 -9.25
C GLY A 73 -1.25 -15.27 -8.85
N ILE A 74 -2.03 -14.33 -8.31
CA ILE A 74 -1.58 -12.99 -7.93
C ILE A 74 -1.41 -12.91 -6.41
N THR A 75 -0.17 -12.74 -5.97
CA THR A 75 0.27 -12.63 -4.57
C THR A 75 1.03 -11.33 -4.27
N LYS A 76 1.60 -10.69 -5.30
CA LYS A 76 2.37 -9.43 -5.22
C LYS A 76 1.79 -8.33 -6.09
N CYS A 77 2.08 -7.08 -5.75
CA CYS A 77 1.56 -5.93 -6.51
C CYS A 77 2.05 -5.86 -7.96
N THR A 78 3.22 -6.40 -8.29
CA THR A 78 3.69 -6.50 -9.69
C THR A 78 2.83 -7.40 -10.55
N GLU A 79 2.28 -8.45 -9.96
CA GLU A 79 1.45 -9.43 -10.66
C GLU A 79 0.07 -8.83 -10.97
N LEU A 80 -0.41 -7.85 -10.17
CA LEU A 80 -1.59 -7.05 -10.51
C LEU A 80 -1.39 -6.29 -11.82
N TYR A 81 -0.21 -5.69 -12.03
CA TYR A 81 0.11 -4.98 -13.27
C TYR A 81 0.14 -5.96 -14.47
N GLN A 82 0.85 -7.08 -14.30
CA GLN A 82 1.01 -8.09 -15.34
C GLN A 82 -0.34 -8.70 -15.77
N GLN A 83 -1.25 -8.91 -14.83
CA GLN A 83 -2.57 -9.49 -15.08
C GLN A 83 -3.66 -8.42 -15.32
N GLY A 84 -3.30 -7.15 -15.53
CA GLY A 84 -4.25 -6.04 -15.63
C GLY A 84 -5.36 -6.26 -16.67
N ALA A 85 -5.03 -6.84 -17.83
CA ALA A 85 -6.00 -7.17 -18.87
C ALA A 85 -6.98 -8.30 -18.46
N LEU A 86 -6.52 -9.29 -17.70
CA LEU A 86 -7.40 -10.34 -17.16
C LEU A 86 -8.31 -9.76 -16.07
N LEU A 87 -7.75 -8.92 -15.19
CA LEU A 87 -8.49 -8.29 -14.10
C LEU A 87 -9.60 -7.37 -14.61
N SER A 88 -9.39 -6.64 -15.72
CA SER A 88 -10.42 -5.77 -16.31
C SER A 88 -11.61 -6.55 -16.89
N LEU A 89 -11.43 -7.82 -17.25
CA LEU A 89 -12.50 -8.69 -17.75
C LEU A 89 -13.27 -9.40 -16.62
N LEU A 90 -12.60 -9.69 -15.49
CA LEU A 90 -13.16 -10.48 -14.39
C LEU A 90 -13.80 -9.64 -13.29
N PHE A 91 -13.34 -8.41 -13.09
CA PHE A 91 -13.79 -7.55 -12.00
C PHE A 91 -14.56 -6.33 -12.51
N SER A 92 -15.33 -5.70 -11.62
CA SER A 92 -15.98 -4.43 -11.93
C SER A 92 -14.96 -3.36 -12.32
N GLU A 93 -15.41 -2.36 -13.08
CA GLU A 93 -14.62 -1.18 -13.46
C GLU A 93 -13.91 -0.54 -12.25
N THR A 94 -14.66 -0.35 -11.16
CA THR A 94 -14.15 0.20 -9.90
C THR A 94 -13.04 -0.64 -9.28
N SER A 95 -13.17 -1.96 -9.31
CA SER A 95 -12.23 -2.88 -8.67
C SER A 95 -10.93 -2.98 -9.47
N TRP A 96 -11.02 -3.10 -10.80
CA TRP A 96 -9.82 -3.23 -11.62
C TRP A 96 -9.04 -1.90 -11.68
N HIS A 97 -9.72 -0.74 -11.74
CA HIS A 97 -9.06 0.57 -11.63
C HIS A 97 -8.28 0.69 -10.33
N HIS A 98 -8.87 0.27 -9.21
CA HIS A 98 -8.19 0.24 -7.93
C HIS A 98 -6.96 -0.69 -7.93
N PHE A 99 -7.05 -1.87 -8.55
CA PHE A 99 -5.91 -2.78 -8.69
C PHE A 99 -4.79 -2.19 -9.55
N LEU A 100 -5.14 -1.48 -10.62
CA LEU A 100 -4.16 -0.79 -11.46
C LEU A 100 -3.43 0.30 -10.67
N GLU A 101 -4.17 1.15 -9.94
CA GLU A 101 -3.59 2.18 -9.08
C GLU A 101 -2.60 1.58 -8.06
N ILE A 102 -2.99 0.50 -7.38
CA ILE A 102 -2.12 -0.21 -6.44
C ILE A 102 -0.85 -0.70 -7.14
N SER A 103 -0.98 -1.29 -8.33
CA SER A 103 0.15 -1.83 -9.09
C SER A 103 1.15 -0.76 -9.55
N LEU A 104 0.69 0.50 -9.67
CA LEU A 104 1.49 1.68 -10.00
C LEU A 104 1.93 2.46 -8.76
N GLY A 105 1.56 2.02 -7.55
CA GLY A 105 1.87 2.70 -6.30
C GLY A 105 1.12 4.02 -6.10
N LEU A 106 -0.03 4.20 -6.76
CA LEU A 106 -0.86 5.40 -6.68
C LEU A 106 -1.84 5.35 -5.50
N GLY A 107 -2.33 6.52 -5.12
CA GLY A 107 -3.31 6.70 -4.05
C GLY A 107 -3.55 8.19 -3.79
N GLY A 108 -4.45 8.51 -2.87
CA GLY A 108 -4.79 9.90 -2.55
C GLY A 108 -3.57 10.72 -2.08
N THR A 109 -3.36 11.87 -2.70
CA THR A 109 -2.30 12.84 -2.35
C THR A 109 -2.83 14.06 -1.58
N HIS A 110 -4.15 14.20 -1.54
CA HIS A 110 -4.86 15.25 -0.82
C HIS A 110 -5.73 14.63 0.28
N LEU A 111 -5.77 15.29 1.44
CA LEU A 111 -6.64 14.91 2.54
C LEU A 111 -7.77 15.93 2.58
N GLU A 112 -9.00 15.45 2.48
CA GLU A 112 -10.17 16.27 2.79
C GLU A 112 -10.13 16.61 4.28
N ARG A 113 -10.25 17.91 4.60
CA ARG A 113 -10.22 18.43 5.96
C ARG A 113 -11.62 18.59 6.51
#